data_AF-A0A8X7CQ00-F1
#
_entry.id   AF-A0A8X7CQ00-F1
#
_cell.length_a   1.000
_cell.length_b   1.000
_cell.length_c   1.000
_cell.angle_alpha   90.00
_cell.angle_beta   90.00
_cell.angle_gamma   90.00
#
_symmetry.space_group_name_H-M   'P 1'
#
loop_
_entity.id
_entity.type
_entity.pdbx_description
1 polymer ?
#
loop_
_entity_poly.entity_id
_entity_poly.type
_entity_poly.pdbx_seq_one_letter_code
_entity_poly.pdbx_strand_id
1 'polypeptide(L)'
;MILTPGHFLTNCAISSFPEPYTASDSLSNHSRGKLIQSLRNKFWNRWRTEYLIHLQTRAKWSVQNPNLMENQLVLLKDPNTKPLDWPMGRILEVFPGSDGLVRVVNV
;
A
#
# COMPACT_ATOMS: atom_id res chain seq x y z
N MET A 1 13.24 -10.90 7.42
CA MET A 1 13.15 -9.93 8.53
C MET A 1 12.63 -8.62 7.97
N ILE A 2 11.52 -8.08 8.50
CA ILE A 2 10.86 -6.89 7.94
C ILE A 2 11.38 -5.65 8.67
N LEU A 3 12.19 -4.84 7.98
CA LEU A 3 12.69 -3.57 8.51
C LEU A 3 11.59 -2.51 8.44
N THR A 4 10.87 -2.33 9.54
CA THR A 4 10.03 -1.14 9.72
C THR A 4 10.89 0.11 9.90
N PRO A 5 10.44 1.29 9.47
CA PRO A 5 11.14 2.55 9.70
C PRO A 5 11.35 2.91 11.18
N GLY A 6 10.61 2.30 12.10
CA GLY A 6 10.92 2.37 13.53
C GLY A 6 12.29 1.80 13.89
N HIS A 7 12.72 0.74 13.19
CA HIS A 7 14.04 0.14 13.40
C HIS A 7 15.18 1.12 13.06
N PHE A 8 15.01 2.02 12.10
CA PHE A 8 16.06 3.00 11.79
C PHE A 8 16.15 4.14 12.80
N LEU A 9 15.05 4.44 13.49
CA LEU A 9 15.00 5.53 14.46
C LEU A 9 15.39 5.08 15.88
N THR A 10 15.12 3.81 16.21
CA THR A 10 15.23 3.30 17.60
C THR A 10 15.83 1.90 17.70
N ASN A 11 16.28 1.30 16.59
CA ASN A 11 16.75 -0.08 16.50
C ASN A 11 15.72 -1.15 16.90
N CYS A 12 14.43 -0.79 17.04
CA CYS A 12 13.30 -1.65 17.36
C CYS A 12 12.02 -1.21 16.61
N ALA A 13 11.04 -2.09 16.48
CA ALA A 13 9.75 -1.73 15.88
C ALA A 13 9.00 -0.74 16.78
N ILE A 14 8.60 0.40 16.23
CA ILE A 14 7.80 1.39 16.97
C ILE A 14 6.37 0.85 17.08
N SER A 15 5.94 0.53 18.29
CA SER A 15 4.60 0.01 18.62
C SER A 15 3.61 1.10 19.05
N SER A 16 4.00 2.38 19.03
CA SER A 16 3.16 3.48 19.49
C SER A 16 2.57 4.28 18.34
N PHE A 17 1.33 4.73 18.53
CA PHE A 17 0.67 5.64 17.59
C PHE A 17 1.39 7.00 17.57
N PRO A 18 1.52 7.65 16.40
CA PRO A 18 2.02 9.02 16.34
C PRO A 18 1.06 9.93 17.10
N GLU A 19 1.60 10.69 18.05
CA GLU A 19 0.84 11.62 18.89
C GLU A 19 0.21 12.74 18.02
N PRO A 20 -1.09 13.06 18.21
CA PRO A 20 -1.75 14.10 17.44
C PRO A 20 -1.17 15.48 17.77
N TYR A 21 -1.03 16.30 16.73
CA TYR A 21 -0.51 17.66 16.83
C TYR A 21 -1.50 18.58 17.56
N THR A 22 -1.16 19.05 18.77
CA THR A 22 -1.86 20.12 19.47
C THR A 22 -1.09 21.45 19.32
N ALA A 23 -1.77 22.50 18.87
CA ALA A 23 -1.16 23.80 18.59
C ALA A 23 -0.96 24.69 19.83
N SER A 24 -1.36 24.23 21.02
CA SER A 24 -1.36 25.01 22.26
C SER A 24 -0.52 24.34 23.33
N ASP A 25 0.75 24.68 23.41
CA ASP A 25 1.53 24.52 24.65
C ASP A 25 2.62 25.59 24.71
N SER A 26 2.48 26.52 25.66
CA SER A 26 3.49 27.51 25.99
C SER A 26 4.32 27.00 27.16
N LEU A 27 5.62 26.79 26.95
CA LEU A 27 6.75 27.42 27.68
C LEU A 27 8.07 26.62 27.51
N SER A 28 9.08 27.36 27.05
CA SER A 28 10.55 27.19 27.09
C SER A 28 11.28 25.90 26.65
N ASN A 29 10.68 24.70 26.63
CA ASN A 29 11.32 23.46 26.10
C ASN A 29 10.82 23.05 24.70
N HIS A 30 9.98 23.90 24.13
CA HIS A 30 9.22 23.67 22.92
C HIS A 30 10.07 23.71 21.64
N SER A 31 11.24 24.33 21.66
CA SER A 31 12.13 24.45 20.49
C SER A 31 12.75 23.10 20.12
N ARG A 32 13.26 22.36 21.12
CA ARG A 32 13.88 21.04 20.90
C ARG A 32 12.84 20.00 20.51
N GLY A 33 11.67 19.98 21.17
CA GLY A 33 10.56 19.09 20.80
C GLY A 33 10.07 19.35 19.38
N LYS A 34 9.84 20.62 19.02
CA LYS A 34 9.47 21.01 17.64
C LYS A 34 10.55 20.70 16.62
N LEU A 35 11.83 20.84 16.99
CA LEU A 35 12.95 20.47 16.14
C LEU A 35 13.00 18.95 15.90
N ILE A 36 12.89 18.15 16.96
CA ILE A 36 12.82 16.68 16.87
C ILE A 36 11.63 16.24 16.04
N GLN A 37 10.45 16.85 16.24
CA GLN A 37 9.25 16.55 15.46
C GLN A 37 9.42 16.94 13.98
N SER A 38 10.03 18.09 13.70
CA SER A 38 10.35 18.53 12.34
C SER A 38 11.33 17.58 11.66
N LEU A 39 12.39 17.16 12.36
CA LEU A 39 13.36 16.17 11.86
C LEU A 39 12.71 14.82 11.61
N ARG A 40 11.84 14.37 12.52
CA ARG A 40 11.04 13.15 12.37
C ARG A 40 10.16 13.26 11.11
N ASN A 41 9.40 14.32 10.96
CA ASN A 41 8.54 14.53 9.79
C ASN A 41 9.34 14.58 8.48
N LYS A 42 10.49 15.26 8.46
CA LYS A 42 11.40 15.29 7.29
C LYS A 42 11.93 13.91 6.95
N PHE A 43 12.36 13.15 7.95
CA PHE A 43 12.80 11.77 7.77
C PHE A 43 11.68 10.91 7.19
N TRP A 44 10.47 10.97 7.77
CA TRP A 44 9.33 10.20 7.29
C TRP A 44 8.91 10.57 5.87
N ASN A 45 8.95 11.87 5.53
CA ASN A 45 8.68 12.34 4.19
C ASN A 45 9.71 11.86 3.17
N ARG A 46 11.01 11.88 3.50
CA ARG A 46 12.03 11.33 2.60
C ARG A 46 11.96 9.82 2.50
N TRP A 47 11.77 9.13 3.64
CA TRP A 47 11.67 7.67 3.68
C TRP A 47 10.51 7.16 2.81
N ARG A 48 9.34 7.81 2.86
CA ARG A 48 8.20 7.43 1.99
C ARG A 48 8.44 7.74 0.52
N THR A 49 9.10 8.84 0.17
CA THR A 49 9.26 9.25 -1.23
C THR A 49 10.44 8.57 -1.91
N GLU A 50 11.52 8.36 -1.17
CA GLU A 50 12.76 7.81 -1.71
C GLU A 50 12.79 6.31 -1.47
N TYR A 51 12.71 5.86 -0.22
CA TYR A 51 12.94 4.45 0.11
C TYR A 51 11.73 3.54 -0.14
N LEU A 52 10.52 3.94 0.28
CA LEU A 52 9.33 3.11 0.12
C LEU A 52 8.97 2.86 -1.35
N ILE A 53 9.21 3.85 -2.22
CA ILE A 53 9.04 3.69 -3.67
C ILE A 53 10.01 2.64 -4.22
N HIS A 54 11.28 2.63 -3.77
CA HIS A 54 12.24 1.60 -4.15
C HIS A 54 11.92 0.21 -3.57
N LEU A 55 11.28 0.12 -2.40
CA LEU A 55 10.79 -1.16 -1.86
C LEU A 55 9.57 -1.70 -2.59
N GLN A 56 8.73 -0.82 -3.14
CA GLN A 56 7.66 -1.20 -4.06
C GLN A 56 8.19 -1.29 -5.49
N THR A 57 9.14 -2.19 -5.74
CA THR A 57 9.42 -2.66 -7.11
C THR A 57 8.16 -3.36 -7.62
N ARG A 58 7.25 -2.58 -8.20
CA ARG A 58 6.06 -3.10 -8.85
C ARG A 58 6.54 -3.80 -10.11
N ALA A 59 6.70 -5.12 -10.06
CA ALA A 59 6.73 -5.97 -11.25
C ALA A 59 5.33 -6.02 -11.90
N LYS A 60 4.65 -4.87 -12.01
CA LYS A 60 3.41 -4.79 -12.76
C LYS A 60 3.80 -4.92 -14.22
N TRP A 61 3.29 -5.99 -14.83
CA TRP A 61 3.30 -6.24 -16.27
C TRP A 61 4.65 -6.74 -16.81
N SER A 62 5.61 -7.06 -15.93
CA SER A 62 6.90 -7.65 -16.33
C SER A 62 6.84 -9.17 -16.51
N VAL A 63 5.80 -9.82 -15.99
CA VAL A 63 5.61 -11.28 -16.08
C VAL A 63 4.24 -11.52 -16.70
N GLN A 64 4.22 -12.27 -17.80
CA GLN A 64 2.97 -12.81 -18.34
C GLN A 64 2.38 -13.77 -17.32
N ASN A 65 1.20 -13.44 -16.80
CA ASN A 65 0.41 -14.39 -16.04
C ASN A 65 -0.33 -15.32 -17.00
N PRO A 66 -0.66 -16.55 -16.57
CA PRO A 66 -1.55 -17.42 -17.33
C PRO A 66 -2.85 -16.70 -17.68
N ASN A 67 -3.36 -16.95 -18.90
CA ASN A 67 -4.67 -16.46 -19.30
C ASN A 67 -5.76 -16.98 -18.36
N LEU A 68 -6.86 -16.21 -18.26
CA LEU A 68 -8.04 -16.63 -17.52
C LEU A 68 -8.71 -17.83 -18.19
N MET A 69 -9.26 -18.74 -17.38
CA MET A 69 -9.93 -19.95 -17.85
C MET A 69 -11.38 -20.01 -17.37
N GLU A 70 -12.21 -20.72 -18.12
CA GLU A 70 -13.55 -21.09 -17.67
C GLU A 70 -13.50 -21.88 -16.36
N ASN A 71 -14.55 -21.72 -15.55
CA ASN A 71 -14.69 -22.24 -14.18
C ASN A 71 -13.70 -21.71 -13.15
N GLN A 72 -12.84 -20.75 -13.50
CA GLN A 72 -11.94 -20.13 -12.54
C GLN A 72 -12.70 -19.16 -11.63
N LEU A 73 -12.41 -19.22 -10.33
CA LEU A 73 -12.96 -18.30 -9.33
C LEU A 73 -12.15 -16.99 -9.33
N VAL A 74 -12.85 -15.86 -9.38
CA VAL A 74 -12.26 -14.53 -9.46
C VAL A 74 -12.91 -13.57 -8.47
N LEU A 75 -12.15 -12.55 -8.04
CA LEU A 75 -12.67 -11.44 -7.25
C LEU A 75 -13.23 -10.36 -8.19
N LEU A 76 -14.45 -9.93 -7.91
CA LEU A 76 -15.11 -8.84 -8.62
C LEU A 76 -14.74 -7.52 -7.95
N LYS A 77 -14.26 -6.57 -8.75
CA LYS A 77 -13.94 -5.23 -8.27
C LYS A 77 -15.09 -4.30 -8.64
N ASP A 78 -16.05 -4.11 -7.74
CA ASP A 78 -17.12 -3.12 -7.89
C ASP A 78 -16.77 -1.86 -7.05
N PRO A 79 -16.80 -0.64 -7.62
CA PRO A 79 -16.62 0.59 -6.85
C PRO A 79 -17.64 0.80 -5.72
N ASN A 80 -18.80 0.15 -5.78
CA ASN A 80 -19.85 0.25 -4.75
C ASN A 80 -19.71 -0.81 -3.64
N THR A 81 -18.71 -1.69 -3.72
CA THR A 81 -18.51 -2.72 -2.69
C THR A 81 -18.08 -2.09 -1.36
N LYS A 82 -18.67 -2.56 -0.26
CA LYS A 82 -18.28 -2.10 1.08
C LYS A 82 -16.85 -2.55 1.42
N PRO A 83 -16.13 -1.80 2.27
CA PRO A 83 -14.86 -2.29 2.80
C PRO A 83 -15.02 -3.66 3.46
N LEU A 84 -14.05 -4.56 3.25
CA LEU A 84 -14.05 -5.96 3.72
C LEU A 84 -15.06 -6.89 3.05
N ASP A 85 -15.83 -6.40 2.09
CA ASP A 85 -16.70 -7.24 1.27
C ASP A 85 -15.97 -7.59 -0.03
N TRP A 86 -15.90 -8.89 -0.32
CA TRP A 86 -15.06 -9.47 -1.38
C TRP A 86 -15.94 -10.30 -2.31
N PRO A 87 -16.76 -9.67 -3.17
CA PRO A 87 -17.64 -10.39 -4.06
C PRO A 87 -16.80 -11.24 -5.00
N MET A 88 -17.15 -12.52 -5.08
CA MET A 88 -16.51 -13.49 -5.93
C MET A 88 -17.47 -13.91 -7.03
N GLY A 89 -16.91 -14.20 -8.19
CA GLY A 89 -17.62 -14.75 -9.32
C GLY A 89 -16.86 -15.92 -9.93
N ARG A 90 -17.54 -16.72 -10.74
CA ARG A 90 -16.90 -17.83 -11.47
C ARG A 90 -17.02 -17.55 -12.95
N ILE A 91 -15.90 -17.58 -13.65
CA ILE A 91 -15.89 -17.36 -15.10
C ILE A 91 -16.70 -18.47 -15.78
N LEU A 92 -17.76 -18.08 -16.49
CA LEU A 92 -18.59 -18.96 -17.29
C LEU A 92 -18.02 -19.11 -18.71
N GLU A 93 -17.52 -18.02 -19.29
CA GLU A 93 -17.03 -17.97 -20.66
C GLU A 93 -15.91 -16.94 -20.80
N VAL A 94 -14.94 -17.21 -21.68
CA VAL A 94 -13.79 -16.33 -21.96
C VAL A 94 -13.80 -15.84 -23.40
N PHE A 95 -13.50 -14.55 -23.61
CA PHE A 95 -13.39 -13.94 -24.94
C PHE A 95 -11.95 -13.48 -25.21
N PRO A 96 -11.13 -14.29 -25.89
CA PRO A 96 -9.77 -13.92 -26.25
C PRO A 96 -9.73 -12.89 -27.38
N GLY A 97 -8.75 -11.99 -27.34
CA GLY A 97 -8.45 -11.05 -28.42
C GLY A 97 -7.73 -11.71 -29.61
N SER A 98 -7.43 -10.93 -30.65
CA SER A 98 -6.68 -11.39 -31.83
C SER A 98 -5.26 -11.87 -31.52
N ASP A 99 -4.71 -11.45 -30.38
CA ASP A 99 -3.41 -11.86 -29.84
C ASP A 99 -3.50 -13.07 -28.89
N GLY A 100 -4.67 -13.68 -28.75
CA GLY A 100 -4.91 -14.83 -27.87
C GLY A 100 -4.96 -14.50 -26.37
N LEU A 101 -4.95 -13.22 -25.99
CA LEU A 101 -5.04 -12.79 -24.58
C LEU A 101 -6.49 -12.53 -24.18
N VAL A 102 -6.91 -13.06 -23.02
CA VAL A 102 -8.27 -12.88 -22.50
C VAL A 102 -8.39 -11.52 -21.81
N ARG A 103 -9.26 -10.65 -22.34
CA ARG A 103 -9.53 -9.31 -21.78
C ARG A 103 -10.96 -9.15 -21.28
N VAL A 104 -11.87 -9.99 -21.75
CA VAL A 104 -13.29 -9.97 -21.41
C VAL A 104 -13.71 -11.39 -21.01
N VAL A 105 -14.46 -11.48 -19.93
CA VAL A 105 -14.99 -12.73 -19.39
C VAL A 105 -16.44 -12.52 -18.97
N ASN A 106 -17.25 -13.56 -19.11
CA ASN A 106 -18.59 -13.61 -18.53
C ASN A 106 -18.50 -14.31 -17.17
N VAL A 107 -19.08 -13.73 -16.12
CA VAL A 107 -18.92 -14.15 -14.71
C VAL A 107 -20.27 -14.23 -14.01
#